data_AF-A0A7K2QJ89-F1
#
_entry.id   AF-A0A7K2QJ89-F1
#
_cell.length_a   1.000
_cell.length_b   1.000
_cell.length_c   1.000
_cell.angle_alpha   90.00
_cell.angle_beta   90.00
_cell.angle_gamma   90.00
#
_symmetry.space_group_name_H-M   'P 1'
#
loop_
_entity.id
_entity.type
_entity.pdbx_description
1 polymer ?
#
loop_
_entity_poly.entity_id
_entity_poly.type
_entity_poly.pdbx_seq_one_letter_code
_entity_poly.pdbx_strand_id
1 'polypeptide(L)'
;MITSVIESIHEVPAAEWEHLARSAGLYLSHRWLAGEEEDPTATRAYALVRGLDGALLAAAPLHLVREEPNDSYRPETVLPAHLRPRVIAGARRGYHNAPLTAPGLDPARRDACLALLRDAVRRFADHHGTTHWWPYLTATAAARLAPLYPRPALHLEDDALIPLPGRRIEDYISSLPSQRRVGVRRERRRFAAAGLDVRRQQLSDCFEDAGVLLAGHQQGHGHDRDGIDA
;
A
#
# COMPACT_ATOMS: atom_id res chain seq x y z
N MET A 1 18.20 -12.23 -15.94
CA MET A 1 17.69 -11.33 -14.87
C MET A 1 18.49 -11.62 -13.62
N ILE A 2 18.79 -10.59 -12.84
CA ILE A 2 19.60 -10.68 -11.63
C ILE A 2 18.72 -10.27 -10.45
N THR A 3 18.77 -11.04 -9.37
CA THR A 3 18.05 -10.73 -8.13
C THR A 3 19.03 -10.26 -7.07
N SER A 4 18.69 -9.18 -6.38
CA SER A 4 19.46 -8.64 -5.25
C SER A 4 18.52 -8.23 -4.13
N VAL A 5 19.07 -8.13 -2.92
CA VAL A 5 18.38 -7.58 -1.75
C VAL A 5 19.28 -6.50 -1.20
N ILE A 6 18.70 -5.32 -1.00
CA ILE A 6 19.35 -4.13 -0.43
C ILE A 6 18.64 -3.74 0.86
N GLU A 7 19.26 -2.91 1.70
CA GLU A 7 18.75 -2.62 3.05
C GLU A 7 18.04 -1.26 3.12
N SER A 8 18.28 -0.37 2.15
CA SER A 8 17.61 0.92 2.07
C SER A 8 17.09 1.25 0.68
N ILE A 9 15.88 1.81 0.64
CA ILE A 9 15.24 2.40 -0.54
C ILE A 9 16.08 3.53 -1.16
N HIS A 10 16.97 4.15 -0.38
CA HIS A 10 17.89 5.18 -0.85
C HIS A 10 19.00 4.62 -1.76
N GLU A 11 19.20 3.30 -1.78
CA GLU A 11 20.11 2.63 -2.73
C GLU A 11 19.50 2.50 -4.14
N VAL A 12 18.20 2.80 -4.30
CA VAL A 12 17.52 2.86 -5.60
C VAL A 12 17.19 4.31 -5.94
N PRO A 13 17.54 4.80 -7.15
CA PRO A 13 17.10 6.11 -7.60
C PRO A 13 15.58 6.25 -7.53
N ALA A 14 15.08 7.32 -6.89
CA ALA A 14 13.65 7.52 -6.70
C ALA A 14 12.86 7.43 -8.01
N ALA A 15 13.36 8.03 -9.09
CA ALA A 15 12.72 7.97 -10.41
C ALA A 15 12.58 6.54 -10.96
N GLU A 16 13.55 5.66 -10.67
CA GLU A 16 13.52 4.26 -11.09
C GLU A 16 12.47 3.47 -10.29
N TRP A 17 12.44 3.64 -8.98
CA TRP A 17 11.42 3.01 -8.13
C TRP A 17 10.01 3.51 -8.47
N GLU A 18 9.83 4.82 -8.62
CA GLU A 18 8.55 5.44 -8.99
C GLU A 18 8.04 4.96 -10.35
N HIS A 19 8.93 4.62 -11.29
CA HIS A 19 8.51 4.04 -12.57
C HIS A 19 7.69 2.75 -12.38
N LEU A 20 8.04 1.94 -11.37
CA LEU A 20 7.33 0.73 -11.00
C LEU A 20 6.13 1.02 -10.07
N ALA A 21 6.29 1.91 -9.10
CA ALA A 21 5.31 2.14 -8.03
C ALA A 21 4.07 2.96 -8.47
N ARG A 22 4.16 3.72 -9.56
CA ARG A 22 3.07 4.61 -10.05
C ARG A 22 1.69 3.95 -10.11
N SER A 23 1.60 2.68 -10.52
CA SER A 23 0.32 1.97 -10.62
C SER A 23 -0.11 1.29 -9.32
N ALA A 24 0.79 1.17 -8.35
CA ALA A 24 0.55 0.50 -7.08
C ALA A 24 0.17 1.48 -5.94
N GLY A 25 0.35 2.79 -6.14
CA GLY A 25 -0.16 3.83 -5.25
C GLY A 25 0.85 4.32 -4.21
N LEU A 26 0.35 5.11 -3.25
CA LEU A 26 1.16 5.88 -2.29
C LEU A 26 2.02 4.98 -1.40
N TYR A 27 1.48 3.90 -0.85
CA TYR A 27 2.13 3.07 0.17
C TYR A 27 3.32 2.26 -0.33
N LEU A 28 3.51 2.22 -1.65
CA LEU A 28 4.65 1.61 -2.30
C LEU A 28 5.52 2.64 -3.02
N SER A 29 5.23 3.94 -2.89
CA SER A 29 6.04 5.01 -3.45
C SER A 29 7.38 5.11 -2.71
N HIS A 30 8.41 5.60 -3.41
CA HIS A 30 9.76 5.76 -2.86
C HIS A 30 9.75 6.61 -1.60
N ARG A 31 9.05 7.75 -1.66
CA ARG A 31 8.91 8.70 -0.54
C ARG A 31 8.18 8.12 0.67
N TRP A 32 7.18 7.25 0.46
CA TRP A 32 6.45 6.63 1.57
C TRP A 32 7.36 5.64 2.27
N LEU A 33 8.01 4.77 1.50
CA LEU A 33 8.94 3.79 2.03
C LEU A 33 10.10 4.47 2.76
N ALA A 34 10.65 5.56 2.22
CA ALA A 34 11.66 6.37 2.90
C ALA A 34 11.19 6.95 4.25
N GLY A 35 9.91 7.27 4.40
CA GLY A 35 9.34 7.64 5.70
C GLY A 35 9.18 6.43 6.62
N GLU A 36 8.73 5.29 6.11
CA GLU A 36 8.65 4.03 6.89
C GLU A 36 10.04 3.56 7.35
N GLU A 37 11.10 3.91 6.63
CA GLU A 37 12.48 3.61 7.00
C GLU A 37 12.90 4.22 8.34
N GLU A 38 12.28 5.31 8.77
CA GLU A 38 12.55 6.00 10.03
C GLU A 38 11.95 5.27 11.25
N ASP A 39 11.02 4.35 11.03
CA ASP A 39 10.39 3.54 12.09
C ASP A 39 11.29 2.35 12.48
N PRO A 40 11.79 2.28 13.73
CA PRO A 40 12.71 1.23 14.17
C PRO A 40 12.03 -0.12 14.47
N THR A 41 10.72 -0.26 14.28
CA THR A 41 9.99 -1.47 14.73
C THR A 41 10.05 -2.65 13.75
N ALA A 42 10.70 -2.48 12.59
CA ALA A 42 10.95 -3.56 11.63
C ALA A 42 12.41 -3.60 11.14
N THR A 43 12.89 -4.78 10.76
CA THR A 43 14.03 -4.86 9.83
C THR A 43 13.47 -4.77 8.43
N ARG A 44 14.04 -3.88 7.62
CA ARG A 44 13.62 -3.64 6.25
C ARG A 44 14.66 -4.14 5.27
N ALA A 45 14.19 -4.53 4.10
CA ALA A 45 15.00 -4.82 2.94
C ALA A 45 14.17 -4.63 1.68
N TYR A 46 14.80 -4.56 0.52
CA TYR A 46 14.12 -4.41 -0.77
C TYR A 46 14.64 -5.45 -1.74
N ALA A 47 13.76 -6.38 -2.14
CA ALA A 47 14.07 -7.33 -3.19
C ALA A 47 13.96 -6.65 -4.55
N LEU A 48 15.02 -6.71 -5.34
CA LEU A 48 15.08 -6.13 -6.68
C LEU A 48 15.30 -7.23 -7.72
N VAL A 49 14.62 -7.11 -8.86
CA VAL A 49 14.88 -7.89 -10.06
C VAL A 49 15.30 -6.95 -11.16
N ARG A 50 16.55 -7.07 -11.63
CA ARG A 50 17.11 -6.27 -12.72
C ARG A 50 17.28 -7.09 -14.00
N GLY A 51 17.12 -6.43 -15.14
CA GLY A 51 17.51 -6.95 -16.44
C GLY A 51 19.02 -7.08 -16.55
N LEU A 52 19.50 -7.76 -17.60
CA LEU A 52 20.94 -7.85 -17.89
C LEU A 52 21.53 -6.49 -18.32
N ASP A 53 20.66 -5.60 -18.79
CA ASP A 53 20.91 -4.18 -19.09
C ASP A 53 20.92 -3.29 -17.85
N GLY A 54 20.69 -3.85 -16.65
CA GLY A 54 20.65 -3.12 -15.39
C GLY A 54 19.30 -2.49 -15.05
N ALA A 55 18.33 -2.48 -15.97
CA ALA A 55 17.02 -1.86 -15.73
C ALA A 55 16.25 -2.57 -14.61
N LEU A 56 15.66 -1.83 -13.67
CA LEU A 56 14.77 -2.39 -12.66
C LEU A 56 13.46 -2.89 -13.30
N LEU A 57 13.22 -4.20 -13.22
CA LEU A 57 12.06 -4.85 -13.83
C LEU A 57 10.97 -5.17 -12.81
N ALA A 58 11.35 -5.45 -11.57
CA ALA A 58 10.41 -5.71 -10.49
C ALA A 58 11.06 -5.43 -9.14
N ALA A 59 10.22 -5.12 -8.15
CA ALA A 59 10.68 -4.87 -6.80
C ALA A 59 9.61 -5.25 -5.76
N ALA A 60 10.03 -5.50 -4.53
CA ALA A 60 9.16 -5.61 -3.38
C ALA A 60 9.89 -5.16 -2.11
N PRO A 61 9.35 -4.22 -1.34
CA PRO A 61 9.84 -4.00 0.02
C PRO A 61 9.52 -5.22 0.89
N LEU A 62 10.38 -5.49 1.85
CA LEU A 62 10.34 -6.62 2.77
C LEU A 62 10.49 -6.08 4.18
N HIS A 63 9.61 -6.50 5.09
CA HIS A 63 9.61 -6.02 6.47
C HIS A 63 9.51 -7.19 7.42
N LEU A 64 10.57 -7.47 8.17
CA LEU A 64 10.48 -8.30 9.37
C LEU A 64 9.97 -7.43 10.52
N VAL A 65 8.68 -7.50 10.80
CA VAL A 65 8.05 -6.74 11.87
C VAL A 65 8.38 -7.38 13.22
N ARG A 66 9.02 -6.61 14.10
CA ARG A 66 9.25 -6.99 15.50
C ARG A 66 8.11 -6.55 16.39
N GLU A 67 7.63 -5.35 16.14
CA GLU A 67 6.58 -4.71 16.92
C GLU A 67 5.71 -3.87 15.97
N GLU A 68 4.41 -3.93 16.16
CA GLU A 68 3.46 -3.10 15.43
C GLU A 68 2.60 -2.33 16.44
N PRO A 69 2.78 -1.01 16.58
CA PRO A 69 1.99 -0.22 17.51
C PRO A 69 0.53 -0.10 17.10
N ASN A 70 0.22 -0.19 15.81
CA ASN A 70 -1.16 -0.13 15.33
C ASN A 70 -1.78 -1.53 15.22
N ASP A 71 -2.73 -1.82 16.10
CA ASP A 71 -3.46 -3.10 16.12
C ASP A 71 -4.07 -3.49 14.78
N SER A 72 -4.45 -2.51 13.97
CA SER A 72 -5.07 -2.74 12.67
C SER A 72 -4.08 -3.20 11.59
N TYR A 73 -2.78 -3.26 11.89
CA TYR A 73 -1.74 -3.85 11.03
C TYR A 73 -1.14 -5.15 11.59
N ARG A 74 -1.61 -5.62 12.75
CA ARG A 74 -1.10 -6.84 13.41
C ARG A 74 -1.63 -8.09 12.70
N PRO A 75 -0.78 -8.96 12.11
CA PRO A 75 -1.23 -10.22 11.51
C PRO A 75 -2.04 -11.10 12.48
N GLU A 76 -1.81 -10.95 13.78
CA GLU A 76 -2.49 -11.68 14.86
C GLU A 76 -4.02 -11.52 14.83
N THR A 77 -4.48 -10.38 14.31
CA THR A 77 -5.91 -10.01 14.25
C THR A 77 -6.64 -10.68 13.10
N VAL A 78 -5.91 -11.13 12.07
CA VAL A 78 -6.50 -11.65 10.82
C VAL A 78 -6.01 -13.05 10.44
N LEU A 79 -4.95 -13.57 11.08
CA LEU A 79 -4.40 -14.90 10.80
C LEU A 79 -4.41 -15.84 12.02
N PRO A 80 -4.71 -17.14 11.81
CA PRO A 80 -4.52 -18.17 12.82
C PRO A 80 -3.08 -18.21 13.34
N ALA A 81 -2.87 -18.54 14.63
CA ALA A 81 -1.57 -18.50 15.29
C ALA A 81 -0.44 -19.24 14.53
N HIS A 82 -0.73 -20.42 13.98
CA HIS A 82 0.22 -21.23 13.20
C HIS A 82 0.58 -20.64 11.82
N LEU A 83 -0.12 -19.57 11.40
CA LEU A 83 0.06 -18.89 10.13
C LEU A 83 0.49 -17.44 10.31
N ARG A 84 0.98 -17.00 11.46
CA ARG A 84 1.39 -15.60 11.70
C ARG A 84 2.83 -15.37 11.21
N PRO A 85 3.07 -14.94 9.95
CA PRO A 85 4.38 -14.55 9.50
C PRO A 85 4.82 -13.29 10.22
N ARG A 86 6.14 -13.16 10.36
CA ARG A 86 6.74 -11.89 10.78
C ARG A 86 7.26 -11.08 9.60
N VAL A 87 7.41 -11.70 8.43
CA VAL A 87 7.82 -11.01 7.21
C VAL A 87 6.62 -10.59 6.37
N ILE A 88 6.44 -9.28 6.21
CA ILE A 88 5.53 -8.70 5.23
C ILE A 88 6.28 -8.43 3.93
N ALA A 89 5.73 -8.88 2.82
CA ALA A 89 6.16 -8.51 1.49
C ALA A 89 5.22 -7.45 0.90
N GLY A 90 5.81 -6.39 0.36
CA GLY A 90 5.08 -5.22 -0.08
C GLY A 90 4.79 -4.23 1.06
N ALA A 91 3.74 -3.43 0.91
CA ALA A 91 3.37 -2.39 1.84
C ALA A 91 3.09 -2.99 3.22
N ARG A 92 3.82 -2.54 4.24
CA ARG A 92 3.59 -2.92 5.63
C ARG A 92 2.34 -2.24 6.19
N ARG A 93 2.12 -0.98 5.82
CA ARG A 93 0.99 -0.15 6.25
C ARG A 93 0.22 0.40 5.06
N GLY A 94 -1.07 0.70 5.26
CA GLY A 94 -1.89 1.40 4.27
C GLY A 94 -2.94 0.59 3.50
N TYR A 95 -3.23 -0.66 3.86
CA TYR A 95 -4.35 -1.44 3.28
C TYR A 95 -4.36 -1.58 1.74
N HIS A 96 -3.23 -1.34 1.07
CA HIS A 96 -3.15 -1.46 -0.38
C HIS A 96 -1.75 -1.92 -0.80
N ASN A 97 -1.69 -3.11 -1.40
CA ASN A 97 -0.44 -3.79 -1.65
C ASN A 97 -0.41 -4.47 -3.03
N ALA A 98 0.79 -4.55 -3.61
CA ALA A 98 1.08 -5.27 -4.84
C ALA A 98 2.60 -5.53 -4.99
N PRO A 99 3.01 -6.64 -5.63
CA PRO A 99 4.37 -6.75 -6.13
C PRO A 99 4.56 -5.73 -7.27
N LEU A 100 5.69 -5.02 -7.25
CA LEU A 100 5.97 -4.01 -8.26
C LEU A 100 6.60 -4.65 -9.50
N THR A 101 6.09 -4.30 -10.68
CA THR A 101 6.65 -4.75 -11.96
C THR A 101 6.67 -3.59 -12.95
N ALA A 102 7.69 -3.52 -13.80
CA ALA A 102 7.83 -2.46 -14.78
C ALA A 102 6.62 -2.46 -15.74
N PRO A 103 6.09 -1.27 -16.09
CA PRO A 103 5.01 -1.17 -17.05
C PRO A 103 5.45 -1.70 -18.42
N GLY A 104 4.53 -2.31 -19.16
CA GLY A 104 4.79 -2.80 -20.52
C GLY A 104 5.58 -4.11 -20.63
N LEU A 105 5.96 -4.76 -19.50
CA LEU A 105 6.53 -6.11 -19.57
C LEU A 105 5.56 -7.08 -20.27
N ASP A 106 6.10 -7.94 -21.12
CA ASP A 106 5.36 -9.07 -21.65
C ASP A 106 4.94 -10.02 -20.51
N PRO A 107 3.86 -10.81 -20.68
CA PRO A 107 3.36 -11.69 -19.64
C PRO A 107 4.41 -12.66 -19.08
N ALA A 108 5.18 -13.33 -19.95
CA ALA A 108 6.16 -14.32 -19.53
C ALA A 108 7.29 -13.72 -18.70
N ARG A 109 7.80 -12.55 -19.10
CA ARG A 109 8.83 -11.83 -18.35
C ARG A 109 8.31 -11.29 -17.02
N ARG A 110 7.05 -10.83 -16.98
CA ARG A 110 6.38 -10.45 -15.72
C ARG A 110 6.29 -11.63 -14.77
N ASP A 111 5.81 -12.77 -15.23
CA ASP A 111 5.64 -13.98 -14.40
C ASP A 111 6.98 -14.47 -13.86
N ALA A 112 8.03 -14.45 -14.68
CA ALA A 112 9.38 -14.76 -14.25
C ALA A 112 9.91 -13.76 -13.19
N CYS A 113 9.61 -12.47 -13.31
CA CYS A 113 9.95 -11.49 -12.27
C CYS A 113 9.21 -11.77 -10.96
N LEU A 114 7.91 -12.10 -11.02
CA LEU A 114 7.12 -12.43 -9.83
C LEU A 114 7.64 -13.69 -9.13
N ALA A 115 8.05 -14.71 -9.90
CA ALA A 115 8.68 -15.92 -9.36
C ALA A 115 9.99 -15.59 -8.63
N LEU A 116 10.84 -14.75 -9.23
CA LEU A 116 12.09 -14.29 -8.62
C LEU A 116 11.86 -13.46 -7.35
N LEU A 117 10.86 -12.58 -7.35
CA LEU A 117 10.45 -11.85 -6.14
C LEU A 117 9.95 -12.79 -5.05
N ARG A 118 9.07 -13.75 -5.38
CA ARG A 118 8.59 -14.77 -4.44
C ARG A 118 9.76 -15.52 -3.81
N ASP A 119 10.76 -15.90 -4.61
CA ASP A 119 11.94 -16.60 -4.11
C ASP A 119 12.81 -15.71 -3.21
N ALA A 120 12.99 -14.43 -3.54
CA ALA A 120 13.71 -13.47 -2.70
C ALA A 120 13.01 -13.26 -1.34
N VAL A 121 11.69 -13.07 -1.36
CA VAL A 121 10.86 -12.91 -0.16
C VAL A 121 10.97 -14.15 0.73
N ARG A 122 10.84 -15.35 0.14
CA ARG A 122 10.97 -16.61 0.88
C ARG A 122 12.35 -16.75 1.52
N ARG A 123 13.43 -16.47 0.78
CA ARG A 123 14.79 -16.50 1.33
C ARG A 123 14.98 -15.54 2.50
N PHE A 124 14.41 -14.34 2.41
CA PHE A 124 14.46 -13.36 3.49
C PHE A 124 13.70 -13.85 4.73
N ALA A 125 12.52 -14.44 4.57
CA ALA A 125 11.77 -15.05 5.66
C ALA A 125 12.49 -16.25 6.29
N ASP A 126 13.04 -17.15 5.45
CA ASP A 126 13.79 -18.33 5.90
C ASP A 126 15.03 -17.91 6.70
N HIS A 127 15.75 -16.87 6.25
CA HIS A 127 16.90 -16.31 6.96
C HIS A 127 16.55 -15.84 8.38
N HIS A 128 15.32 -15.36 8.58
CA HIS A 128 14.81 -14.91 9.87
C HIS A 128 13.99 -15.99 10.62
N GLY A 129 14.03 -17.25 10.16
CA GLY A 129 13.36 -18.37 10.82
C GLY A 129 11.84 -18.23 10.88
N THR A 130 11.24 -17.58 9.88
CA THR A 130 9.79 -17.34 9.81
C THR A 130 9.27 -17.60 8.40
N THR A 131 7.99 -17.31 8.17
CA THR A 131 7.39 -17.30 6.84
C THR A 131 6.98 -15.89 6.46
N HIS A 132 6.47 -15.72 5.24
CA HIS A 132 6.05 -14.44 4.71
C HIS A 132 4.58 -14.44 4.31
N TRP A 133 4.05 -13.23 4.14
CA TRP A 133 2.76 -12.99 3.51
C TRP A 133 2.74 -11.65 2.80
N TRP A 134 1.70 -11.49 1.98
CA TRP A 134 1.39 -10.26 1.28
C TRP A 134 0.00 -9.80 1.76
N PRO A 135 -0.06 -8.94 2.79
CA PRO A 135 -1.34 -8.44 3.30
C PRO A 135 -1.93 -7.44 2.30
N TYR A 136 -3.26 -7.33 2.29
CA TYR A 136 -4.01 -6.30 1.54
C TYR A 136 -3.65 -6.20 0.05
N LEU A 137 -3.38 -7.35 -0.58
CA LEU A 137 -3.18 -7.41 -2.03
C LEU A 137 -4.46 -6.97 -2.74
N THR A 138 -4.30 -6.14 -3.77
CA THR A 138 -5.40 -5.92 -4.73
C THR A 138 -5.81 -7.24 -5.37
N ALA A 139 -7.07 -7.37 -5.79
CA ALA A 139 -7.55 -8.59 -6.46
C ALA A 139 -6.70 -8.99 -7.68
N THR A 140 -6.23 -7.99 -8.45
CA THR A 140 -5.32 -8.22 -9.59
C THR A 140 -3.95 -8.75 -9.14
N ALA A 141 -3.38 -8.19 -8.07
CA ALA A 141 -2.10 -8.65 -7.54
C ALA A 141 -2.21 -10.06 -6.94
N ALA A 142 -3.28 -10.34 -6.19
CA ALA A 142 -3.56 -11.66 -5.64
C ALA A 142 -3.69 -12.71 -6.74
N ALA A 143 -4.45 -12.42 -7.82
CA ALA A 143 -4.60 -13.33 -8.95
C ALA A 143 -3.28 -13.62 -9.68
N ARG A 144 -2.39 -12.63 -9.80
CA ARG A 144 -1.06 -12.80 -10.41
C ARG A 144 -0.10 -13.60 -9.56
N LEU A 145 -0.16 -13.46 -8.24
CA LEU A 145 0.69 -14.20 -7.32
C LEU A 145 0.17 -15.61 -7.06
N ALA A 146 -1.14 -15.85 -7.16
CA ALA A 146 -1.78 -17.13 -6.82
C ALA A 146 -1.08 -18.38 -7.42
N PRO A 147 -0.65 -18.41 -8.70
CA PRO A 147 0.04 -19.57 -9.26
C PRO A 147 1.38 -19.91 -8.60
N LEU A 148 1.97 -18.97 -7.86
CA LEU A 148 3.29 -19.12 -7.20
C LEU A 148 3.18 -19.66 -5.77
N TYR A 149 1.97 -19.83 -5.25
CA TYR A 149 1.69 -20.29 -3.89
C TYR A 149 0.81 -21.54 -3.90
N PRO A 150 1.06 -22.50 -3.00
CA PRO A 150 0.26 -23.72 -2.91
C PRO A 150 -1.10 -23.50 -2.26
N ARG A 151 -1.27 -22.40 -1.51
CA ARG A 151 -2.50 -22.06 -0.77
C ARG A 151 -3.23 -20.92 -1.47
N PRO A 152 -4.57 -20.95 -1.51
CA PRO A 152 -5.35 -19.86 -2.07
C PRO A 152 -5.15 -18.57 -1.25
N ALA A 153 -5.40 -17.43 -1.88
CA ALA A 153 -5.46 -16.16 -1.18
C ALA A 153 -6.57 -16.17 -0.14
N LEU A 154 -6.29 -15.60 1.04
CA LEU A 154 -7.30 -15.36 2.06
C LEU A 154 -7.93 -13.99 1.79
N HIS A 155 -9.25 -13.94 1.70
CA HIS A 155 -9.97 -12.67 1.67
C HIS A 155 -9.94 -12.06 3.07
N LEU A 156 -9.44 -10.82 3.17
CA LEU A 156 -9.35 -10.09 4.44
C LEU A 156 -10.49 -9.08 4.56
N GLU A 157 -10.61 -8.21 3.57
CA GLU A 157 -11.56 -7.10 3.56
C GLU A 157 -11.87 -6.64 2.13
N ASP A 158 -12.98 -5.92 1.98
CA ASP A 158 -13.32 -5.20 0.76
C ASP A 158 -12.83 -3.75 0.85
N ASP A 159 -12.24 -3.23 -0.22
CA ASP A 159 -11.85 -1.83 -0.36
C ASP A 159 -12.92 -1.03 -1.13
N ALA A 160 -13.14 0.22 -0.72
CA ALA A 160 -14.13 1.11 -1.31
C ALA A 160 -13.48 2.06 -2.32
N LEU A 161 -13.42 1.61 -3.58
CA LEU A 161 -12.87 2.41 -4.68
C LEU A 161 -13.96 3.28 -5.33
N ILE A 162 -13.67 4.57 -5.51
CA ILE A 162 -14.51 5.50 -6.29
C ILE A 162 -13.92 5.63 -7.69
N PRO A 163 -14.59 5.10 -8.74
CA PRO A 163 -14.14 5.30 -10.11
C PRO A 163 -14.21 6.79 -10.46
N LEU A 164 -13.11 7.33 -10.97
CA LEU A 164 -13.03 8.71 -11.48
C LEU A 164 -12.91 8.68 -13.00
N PRO A 165 -14.03 8.53 -13.74
CA PRO A 165 -13.98 8.57 -15.19
C PRO A 165 -13.63 9.98 -15.66
N GLY A 166 -12.83 10.08 -16.71
CA GLY A 166 -12.46 11.37 -17.29
C GLY A 166 -11.45 12.15 -16.45
N ARG A 167 -11.53 13.47 -16.51
CA ARG A 167 -10.55 14.38 -15.87
C ARG A 167 -11.20 15.48 -15.04
N ARG A 168 -12.53 15.57 -15.03
CA ARG A 168 -13.30 16.64 -14.38
C ARG A 168 -14.35 16.05 -13.45
N ILE A 169 -14.75 16.84 -12.45
CA ILE A 169 -15.83 16.44 -11.52
C ILE A 169 -17.15 16.20 -12.25
N GLU A 170 -17.40 16.90 -13.36
CA GLU A 170 -18.57 16.69 -14.21
C GLU A 170 -18.60 15.31 -14.85
N ASP A 171 -17.44 14.74 -15.16
CA ASP A 171 -17.31 13.41 -15.76
C ASP A 171 -17.71 12.34 -14.72
N TYR A 172 -17.21 12.49 -13.47
CA TYR A 172 -17.64 11.69 -12.32
C TYR A 172 -19.14 11.83 -12.04
N ILE A 173 -19.68 13.06 -11.98
CA ILE A 173 -21.11 13.26 -11.74
C ILE A 173 -21.92 12.61 -12.85
N SER A 174 -21.50 12.72 -14.11
CA SER A 174 -22.26 12.19 -15.24
C SER A 174 -22.33 10.66 -15.24
N SER A 175 -21.33 9.97 -14.68
CA SER A 175 -21.32 8.52 -14.56
C SER A 175 -22.20 7.97 -13.43
N LEU A 176 -22.71 8.82 -12.53
CA LEU A 176 -23.58 8.38 -11.45
C LEU A 176 -25.02 8.07 -11.94
N PRO A 177 -25.74 7.17 -11.27
CA PRO A 177 -27.18 6.97 -11.49
C PRO A 177 -27.99 8.27 -11.31
N SER A 178 -29.09 8.42 -12.06
CA SER A 178 -29.85 9.68 -12.16
C SER A 178 -30.18 10.33 -10.81
N GLN A 179 -30.67 9.55 -9.84
CA GLN A 179 -31.01 10.06 -8.51
C GLN A 179 -29.77 10.57 -7.75
N ARG A 180 -28.65 9.82 -7.77
CA ARG A 180 -27.38 10.26 -7.17
C ARG A 180 -26.86 11.54 -7.82
N ARG A 181 -27.00 11.71 -9.14
CA ARG A 181 -26.62 12.96 -9.83
C ARG A 181 -27.34 14.17 -9.29
N VAL A 182 -28.66 14.06 -9.09
CA VAL A 182 -29.47 15.15 -8.52
C VAL A 182 -29.03 15.46 -7.09
N GLY A 183 -28.79 14.43 -6.27
CA GLY A 183 -28.28 14.57 -4.91
C GLY A 183 -26.94 15.32 -4.85
N VAL A 184 -25.92 14.83 -5.55
CA VAL A 184 -24.59 15.46 -5.59
C VAL A 184 -24.64 16.89 -6.11
N ARG A 185 -25.46 17.18 -7.14
CA ARG A 185 -25.64 18.56 -7.64
C ARG A 185 -26.28 19.46 -6.58
N ARG A 186 -27.25 18.97 -5.81
CA ARG A 186 -27.89 19.72 -4.72
C ARG A 186 -26.90 19.99 -3.58
N GLU A 187 -26.14 18.99 -3.17
CA GLU A 187 -25.10 19.12 -2.14
C GLU A 187 -24.05 20.15 -2.52
N ARG A 188 -23.53 20.09 -3.76
CA ARG A 188 -22.59 21.09 -4.27
C ARG A 188 -23.15 22.51 -4.23
N ARG A 189 -24.42 22.71 -4.61
CA ARG A 189 -25.08 24.02 -4.53
C ARG A 189 -25.20 24.50 -3.09
N ARG A 190 -25.58 23.61 -2.16
CA ARG A 190 -25.67 23.93 -0.74
C ARG A 190 -24.31 24.30 -0.16
N PHE A 191 -23.27 23.54 -0.51
CA PHE A 191 -21.89 23.81 -0.11
C PHE A 191 -21.42 25.19 -0.61
N ALA A 192 -21.67 25.50 -1.89
CA ALA A 192 -21.34 26.81 -2.46
C ALA A 192 -22.13 27.96 -1.78
N ALA A 193 -23.40 27.75 -1.45
CA ALA A 193 -24.23 28.74 -0.77
C ALA A 193 -23.84 28.97 0.70
N ALA A 194 -23.12 28.04 1.33
CA ALA A 194 -22.69 28.15 2.73
C ALA A 194 -21.53 29.15 2.93
N GLY A 195 -20.91 29.65 1.85
CA GLY A 195 -19.84 30.65 1.94
C GLY A 195 -18.58 30.16 2.65
N LEU A 196 -18.34 28.85 2.64
CA LEU A 196 -17.17 28.23 3.28
C LEU A 196 -15.88 28.59 2.51
N ASP A 197 -14.83 28.93 3.24
CA ASP A 197 -13.48 29.09 2.69
C ASP A 197 -12.79 27.72 2.59
N VAL A 198 -12.32 27.37 1.39
CA VAL A 198 -11.65 26.09 1.12
C VAL A 198 -10.25 26.37 0.62
N ARG A 199 -9.27 25.93 1.41
CA ARG A 199 -7.85 26.08 1.11
C ARG A 199 -7.20 24.73 0.85
N ARG A 200 -6.24 24.70 -0.08
CA ARG A 200 -5.33 23.56 -0.26
C ARG A 200 -4.04 23.90 0.47
N GLN A 201 -3.66 23.06 1.42
CA GLN A 201 -2.47 23.22 2.24
C GLN A 201 -1.65 21.94 2.19
N GLN A 202 -0.35 22.02 2.46
CA GLN A 202 0.43 20.82 2.72
C GLN A 202 0.08 20.32 4.11
N LEU A 203 0.07 19.00 4.29
CA LEU A 203 -0.21 18.42 5.61
C LEU A 203 0.80 18.88 6.65
N SER A 204 2.06 19.10 6.26
CA SER A 204 3.11 19.67 7.13
C SER A 204 2.75 21.01 7.75
N ASP A 205 1.88 21.78 7.09
CA ASP A 205 1.51 23.13 7.52
C ASP A 205 0.29 23.14 8.44
N CYS A 206 -0.43 22.01 8.54
CA CYS A 206 -1.68 21.92 9.29
C CYS A 206 -1.88 20.58 10.02
N PHE A 207 -0.81 19.82 10.30
CA PHE A 207 -0.94 18.49 10.90
C PHE A 207 -1.46 18.54 12.34
N GLU A 208 -1.15 19.61 13.10
CA GLU A 208 -1.66 19.80 14.46
C GLU A 208 -3.18 19.98 14.46
N ASP A 209 -3.69 20.90 13.63
CA ASP A 209 -5.14 21.11 13.44
C ASP A 209 -5.82 19.84 12.94
N ALA A 210 -5.21 19.15 11.96
CA ALA A 210 -5.72 17.88 11.46
C ALA A 210 -5.79 16.80 12.56
N GLY A 211 -4.80 16.75 13.45
CA GLY A 211 -4.77 15.85 14.59
C GLY A 211 -5.89 16.13 15.59
N VAL A 212 -6.13 17.40 15.92
CA VAL A 212 -7.26 17.80 16.79
C VAL A 212 -8.61 17.41 16.18
N LEU A 213 -8.79 17.67 14.89
CA LEU A 213 -10.02 17.31 14.18
C LEU A 213 -10.22 15.79 14.12
N LEU A 214 -9.15 15.02 13.87
CA LEU A 214 -9.18 13.57 13.84
C LEU A 214 -9.55 12.99 15.21
N ALA A 215 -8.90 13.47 16.28
CA ALA A 215 -9.18 13.02 17.64
C ALA A 215 -10.64 13.31 18.05
N GLY A 216 -11.16 14.50 17.71
CA GLY A 216 -12.56 14.84 17.95
C GLY A 216 -13.54 13.94 17.19
N HIS A 217 -13.21 13.57 15.94
CA HIS A 217 -14.02 12.66 15.15
C HIS A 217 -14.03 11.23 15.73
N GLN A 218 -12.86 10.71 16.12
CA GLN A 218 -12.71 9.39 16.74
C GLN A 218 -13.50 9.27 18.05
N GLN A 219 -13.39 10.27 18.94
CA GLN A 219 -14.15 10.32 20.19
C GLN A 219 -15.66 10.30 19.94
N GLY A 220 -16.13 11.04 18.94
CA GLY A 220 -17.54 11.06 18.53
C GLY A 220 -18.09 9.70 18.06
N HIS A 221 -17.20 8.78 17.66
CA HIS A 221 -17.52 7.43 17.22
C HIS A 221 -17.14 6.33 18.22
N GLY A 222 -16.75 6.70 19.44
CA GLY A 222 -16.45 5.74 20.52
C GLY A 222 -15.06 5.08 20.42
N HIS A 223 -14.12 5.71 19.71
CA HIS A 223 -12.72 5.32 19.75
C HIS A 223 -12.01 6.13 20.84
N ASP A 224 -11.57 5.46 21.90
CA ASP A 224 -11.11 6.14 23.12
C ASP A 224 -9.72 6.78 22.97
N ARG A 225 -8.86 6.34 22.03
CA ARG A 225 -7.55 6.93 21.65
C ARG A 225 -6.91 6.14 20.51
N ASP A 226 -6.12 6.79 19.65
CA ASP A 226 -5.06 6.13 18.88
C ASP A 226 -4.04 5.57 19.89
N GLY A 227 -3.69 4.29 19.78
CA GLY A 227 -2.92 3.50 20.76
C GLY A 227 -1.62 4.15 21.29
N ILE A 228 -1.76 4.99 22.31
CA ILE A 228 -0.70 5.37 23.25
C ILE A 228 -1.21 4.96 24.64
N ASP A 229 -1.14 3.67 24.93
CA ASP A 229 -0.88 3.21 26.28
C ASP A 229 0.47 2.48 26.23
N ALA A 230 1.37 2.96 27.08
CA ALA A 230 2.77 2.55 27.23
C ALA A 230 2.96 1.11 27.72
#